data_AF-A0A9K3GP38-F1
#
_entry.id   AF-A0A9K3GP38-F1
#
_cell.length_a   1.000
_cell.length_b   1.000
_cell.length_c   1.000
_cell.angle_alpha   90.00
_cell.angle_beta   90.00
_cell.angle_gamma   90.00
#
_symmetry.space_group_name_H-M   'P 1'
#
loop_
_entity.id
_entity.type
_entity.pdbx_description
1 polymer ?
#
loop_
_entity_poly.entity_id
_entity_poly.type
_entity_poly.pdbx_seq_one_letter_code
_entity_poly.pdbx_strand_id
1 'polypeptide(L)'
;VQTLVDFQQAQRSASRRTSSHLRESRSTFLRNALQAAIHSCGKGWFNINEKSHDSYERSGLKRLFNRVNYMFSDSIRTLVTDGVGAYLHLFDVAAWDVDVRTPGLVINVHPDNPDIPGLEPTTVGRRGPLFLIELSLSDVHPNASEMRCLDALADNQYSLPAEEEEAEADTETEEETEPEPEQKVHFQLLQGLIWGHDSYVSVPVMDEDWLVAALDTLKANALECQEPLLRYLSSYEQYAELILLDEERWASYIRDRAMALYKDIPLRSGDTPLGSDALGKVVHKQMDRAWGILRDIPTRVHVGAFVVSTTAVRKWLSDKCLRLANHAREIIVEIAEDRALHVSEQFSGVMIRLRHKNKTIEDVVET
;
A
#
# COMPACT_ATOMS: atom_id res chain seq x y z
N VAL A 1 13.64 -1.72 -2.59
CA VAL A 1 12.22 -1.47 -2.90
C VAL A 1 11.63 -0.76 -1.69
N GLN A 2 10.95 0.37 -1.90
CA GLN A 2 10.47 1.25 -0.84
C GLN A 2 8.96 1.04 -0.65
N THR A 3 8.41 1.32 0.53
CA THR A 3 6.94 1.34 0.67
C THR A 3 6.37 2.62 0.05
N LEU A 4 5.08 2.63 -0.22
CA LEU A 4 4.40 3.79 -0.77
C LEU A 4 4.41 4.99 0.20
N VAL A 5 4.35 4.69 1.51
CA VAL A 5 4.47 5.71 2.57
C VAL A 5 5.86 6.33 2.58
N ASP A 6 6.91 5.50 2.47
CA ASP A 6 8.29 6.00 2.40
C ASP A 6 8.48 6.90 1.18
N PHE A 7 7.91 6.51 0.04
CA PHE A 7 7.95 7.29 -1.19
C PHE A 7 7.26 8.65 -1.03
N GLN A 8 6.05 8.67 -0.48
CA GLN A 8 5.33 9.92 -0.21
C GLN A 8 6.09 10.84 0.75
N GLN A 9 6.71 10.29 1.80
CA GLN A 9 7.52 11.06 2.73
C GLN A 9 8.78 11.62 2.06
N ALA A 10 9.46 10.81 1.24
CA ALA A 10 10.61 11.24 0.46
C ALA A 10 10.22 12.39 -0.49
N GLN A 11 9.09 12.27 -1.19
CA GLN A 11 8.59 13.29 -2.09
C GLN A 11 8.22 14.59 -1.39
N ARG A 12 7.51 14.53 -0.26
CA ARG A 12 7.21 15.72 0.57
C ARG A 12 8.49 16.40 1.03
N SER A 13 9.48 15.62 1.47
CA SER A 13 10.77 16.18 1.90
C SER A 13 11.54 16.83 0.75
N ALA A 14 11.52 16.23 -0.45
CA ALA A 14 12.17 16.77 -1.63
C ALA A 14 11.48 18.06 -2.11
N SER A 15 10.14 18.07 -2.17
CA SER A 15 9.35 19.25 -2.53
C SER A 15 9.64 20.44 -1.60
N ARG A 16 9.64 20.20 -0.27
CA ARG A 16 9.99 21.24 0.73
C ARG A 16 11.39 21.80 0.52
N ARG A 17 12.39 20.95 0.27
CA ARG A 17 13.78 21.38 0.00
C ARG A 17 13.89 22.19 -1.29
N THR A 18 13.20 21.78 -2.35
CA THR A 18 13.19 22.51 -3.62
C THR A 18 12.54 23.88 -3.45
N SER A 19 11.43 23.95 -2.70
CA SER A 19 10.76 25.22 -2.41
C SER A 19 11.62 26.18 -1.61
N SER A 20 12.21 25.73 -0.49
CA SER A 20 13.09 26.60 0.31
C SER A 20 14.31 27.04 -0.48
N HIS A 21 14.89 26.15 -1.31
CA HIS A 21 16.00 26.52 -2.18
C HIS A 21 15.60 27.60 -3.21
N LEU A 22 14.43 27.48 -3.83
CA LEU A 22 13.92 28.49 -4.77
C LEU A 22 13.65 29.81 -4.03
N ARG A 23 12.86 29.79 -2.96
CA ARG A 23 12.41 31.00 -2.26
C ARG A 23 13.52 31.76 -1.55
N GLU A 24 14.40 31.07 -0.84
CA GLU A 24 15.37 31.73 0.06
C GLU A 24 16.77 31.75 -0.56
N SER A 25 17.28 30.59 -0.98
CA SER A 25 18.67 30.47 -1.40
C SER A 25 18.92 31.10 -2.78
N ARG A 26 18.02 30.87 -3.74
CA ARG A 26 18.15 31.42 -5.09
C ARG A 26 17.81 32.90 -5.17
N SER A 27 16.81 33.37 -4.43
CA SER A 27 16.46 34.80 -4.38
C SER A 27 17.60 35.64 -3.82
N THR A 28 18.20 35.21 -2.70
CA THR A 28 19.35 35.89 -2.08
C THR A 28 20.57 35.87 -2.99
N PHE A 29 20.87 34.74 -3.62
CA PHE A 29 21.94 34.62 -4.61
C PHE A 29 21.74 35.57 -5.80
N LEU A 30 20.55 35.56 -6.42
CA LEU A 30 20.23 36.41 -7.57
C LEU A 30 20.33 37.90 -7.22
N ARG A 31 19.79 38.28 -6.05
CA ARG A 31 19.87 39.66 -5.56
C ARG A 31 21.32 40.12 -5.40
N ASN A 32 22.15 39.32 -4.74
CA ASN A 32 23.55 39.65 -4.51
C ASN A 32 24.35 39.71 -5.84
N ALA A 33 24.10 38.76 -6.75
CA ALA A 33 24.73 38.73 -8.07
C ALA A 33 24.32 39.93 -8.94
N LEU A 34 23.03 40.31 -8.93
CA LEU A 34 22.52 41.48 -9.64
C LEU A 34 23.09 42.78 -9.06
N GLN A 35 23.14 42.93 -7.73
CA GLN A 35 23.77 44.09 -7.10
C GLN A 35 25.24 44.22 -7.52
N ALA A 36 26.01 43.13 -7.44
CA ALA A 36 27.42 43.12 -7.85
C ALA A 36 27.58 43.49 -9.34
N ALA A 37 26.75 42.92 -10.22
CA ALA A 37 26.77 43.20 -11.66
C ALA A 37 26.43 44.66 -11.95
N ILE A 38 25.36 45.20 -11.36
CA ILE A 38 24.93 46.58 -11.60
C ILE A 38 25.94 47.59 -11.04
N HIS A 39 26.54 47.32 -9.87
CA HIS A 39 27.62 48.15 -9.33
C HIS A 39 28.84 48.20 -10.26
N SER A 40 29.14 47.11 -10.98
CA SER A 40 30.26 47.05 -11.93
C SER A 40 30.02 47.81 -13.24
N CYS A 41 28.76 48.06 -13.63
CA CYS A 41 28.41 48.68 -14.92
C CYS A 41 28.53 50.22 -14.96
N GLY A 42 28.82 50.88 -13.84
CA GLY A 42 29.07 52.33 -13.78
C GLY A 42 27.83 53.24 -13.88
N LYS A 43 28.03 54.55 -13.67
CA LYS A 43 26.94 55.57 -13.64
C LYS A 43 26.42 55.87 -15.05
N GLY A 44 25.16 55.56 -15.34
CA GLY A 44 24.47 56.14 -16.50
C GLY A 44 23.24 55.37 -16.99
N TRP A 45 23.31 54.03 -17.07
CA TRP A 45 22.22 53.21 -17.67
C TRP A 45 21.43 52.39 -16.65
N PHE A 46 22.05 52.05 -15.51
CA PHE A 46 21.46 51.25 -14.43
C PHE A 46 21.65 51.98 -13.09
N ASN A 47 20.82 52.99 -12.84
CA ASN A 47 20.86 53.75 -11.58
C ASN A 47 19.97 53.08 -10.52
N ILE A 48 20.58 52.37 -9.56
CA ILE A 48 19.88 51.75 -8.41
C ILE A 48 19.32 52.80 -7.43
N ASN A 49 19.80 54.05 -7.49
CA ASN A 49 19.33 55.11 -6.60
C ASN A 49 18.27 56.01 -7.27
N GLU A 50 17.67 55.57 -8.37
CA GLU A 50 16.63 56.32 -9.09
C GLU A 50 15.36 56.47 -8.23
N LYS A 51 15.05 57.70 -7.82
CA LYS A 51 13.90 57.99 -6.95
C LYS A 51 12.62 58.30 -7.72
N SER A 52 12.73 58.61 -9.01
CA SER A 52 11.60 58.95 -9.89
C SER A 52 11.04 57.70 -10.57
N HIS A 53 9.74 57.48 -10.43
CA HIS A 53 9.05 56.35 -11.06
C HIS A 53 8.98 56.45 -12.58
N ASP A 54 8.71 57.63 -13.13
CA ASP A 54 8.73 57.87 -14.58
C ASP A 54 10.11 57.57 -15.19
N SER A 55 11.18 57.87 -14.45
CA SER A 55 12.55 57.54 -14.86
C SER A 55 12.82 56.04 -14.79
N TYR A 56 12.30 55.35 -13.77
CA TYR A 56 12.40 53.89 -13.63
C TYR A 56 11.63 53.15 -14.73
N GLU A 57 10.41 53.58 -15.03
CA GLU A 57 9.55 53.03 -16.08
C GLU A 57 10.22 53.02 -17.46
N ARG A 58 11.02 54.06 -17.75
CA ARG A 58 11.76 54.21 -19.01
C ARG A 58 13.21 53.66 -18.94
N SER A 59 13.63 53.16 -17.78
CA SER A 59 15.02 52.76 -17.53
C SER A 59 15.39 51.43 -18.20
N GLY A 60 16.70 51.23 -18.41
CA GLY A 60 17.25 49.90 -18.73
C GLY A 60 17.11 48.91 -17.56
N LEU A 61 17.03 49.42 -16.32
CA LEU A 61 16.92 48.64 -15.10
C LEU A 61 15.61 47.85 -15.03
N LYS A 62 14.47 48.47 -15.35
CA LYS A 62 13.17 47.78 -15.45
C LYS A 62 13.20 46.67 -16.51
N ARG A 63 13.79 46.94 -17.68
CA ARG A 63 13.96 45.93 -18.75
C ARG A 63 14.83 44.75 -18.33
N LEU A 64 15.90 45.00 -17.59
CA LEU A 64 16.77 43.96 -17.03
C LEU A 64 16.02 43.10 -16.01
N PHE A 65 15.31 43.70 -15.06
CA PHE A 65 14.54 42.97 -14.06
C PHE A 65 13.41 42.15 -14.67
N ASN A 66 12.66 42.71 -15.62
CA ASN A 66 11.65 41.95 -16.37
C ASN A 66 12.29 40.76 -17.09
N ARG A 67 13.46 40.93 -17.71
CA ARG A 67 14.18 39.83 -18.36
C ARG A 67 14.61 38.75 -17.37
N VAL A 68 15.11 39.13 -16.19
CA VAL A 68 15.44 38.16 -15.13
C VAL A 68 14.19 37.41 -14.67
N ASN A 69 13.06 38.11 -14.49
CA ASN A 69 11.79 37.49 -14.11
C ASN A 69 11.31 36.48 -15.17
N TYR A 70 11.39 36.82 -16.45
CA TYR A 70 11.05 35.87 -17.53
C TYR A 70 12.00 34.67 -17.58
N MET A 71 13.31 34.87 -17.42
CA MET A 71 14.27 33.76 -17.37
C MET A 71 14.02 32.84 -16.17
N PHE A 72 13.59 33.41 -15.04
CA PHE A 72 13.28 32.65 -13.84
C PHE A 72 11.97 31.87 -14.00
N SER A 73 10.94 32.48 -14.57
CA SER A 73 9.69 31.79 -14.95
C SER A 73 9.95 30.61 -15.90
N ASP A 74 10.77 30.82 -16.93
CA ASP A 74 11.17 29.78 -17.88
C ASP A 74 11.95 28.64 -17.20
N SER A 75 12.82 28.98 -16.25
CA SER A 75 13.56 27.99 -15.45
C SER A 75 12.65 27.15 -14.57
N ILE A 76 11.65 27.76 -13.92
CA ILE A 76 10.64 27.04 -13.13
C ILE A 76 9.80 26.14 -14.05
N ARG A 77 9.37 26.65 -15.19
CA ARG A 77 8.61 25.88 -16.17
C ARG A 77 9.38 24.65 -16.62
N THR A 78 10.65 24.82 -17.00
CA THR A 78 11.54 23.72 -17.37
C THR A 78 11.69 22.71 -16.24
N LEU A 79 11.87 23.16 -14.98
CA LEU A 79 11.96 22.29 -13.82
C LEU A 79 10.70 21.43 -13.62
N VAL A 80 9.51 22.02 -13.79
CA VAL A 80 8.23 21.29 -13.67
C VAL A 80 8.07 20.32 -14.83
N THR A 81 8.31 20.75 -16.07
CA THR A 81 8.19 19.91 -17.27
C THR A 81 9.15 18.71 -17.21
N ASP A 82 10.41 18.91 -16.83
CA ASP A 82 11.38 17.83 -16.67
C ASP A 82 11.00 16.90 -15.52
N GLY A 83 10.47 17.45 -14.42
CA GLY A 83 9.96 16.68 -13.28
C GLY A 83 8.82 15.76 -13.68
N VAL A 84 7.80 16.29 -14.35
CA VAL A 84 6.65 15.53 -14.86
C VAL A 84 7.11 14.48 -15.88
N GLY A 85 8.00 14.85 -16.81
CA GLY A 85 8.59 13.92 -17.77
C GLY A 85 9.33 12.76 -17.11
N ALA A 86 10.06 13.02 -16.01
CA ALA A 86 10.73 11.99 -15.25
C ALA A 86 9.73 11.02 -14.57
N TYR A 87 8.59 11.51 -14.07
CA TYR A 87 7.53 10.66 -13.53
C TYR A 87 6.85 9.82 -14.61
N LEU A 88 6.53 10.40 -15.76
CA LEU A 88 5.97 9.66 -16.89
C LEU A 88 6.90 8.53 -17.33
N HIS A 89 8.19 8.84 -17.49
CA HIS A 89 9.20 7.83 -17.81
C HIS A 89 9.33 6.78 -16.69
N LEU A 90 9.24 7.15 -15.41
CA LEU A 90 9.32 6.18 -14.31
C LEU A 90 8.22 5.11 -14.39
N PHE A 91 6.97 5.51 -14.67
CA PHE A 91 5.84 4.58 -14.76
C PHE A 91 5.80 3.81 -16.09
N ASP A 92 6.17 4.45 -17.21
CA ASP A 92 6.32 3.77 -18.50
C ASP A 92 7.35 2.63 -18.41
N VAL A 93 8.47 2.89 -17.74
CA VAL A 93 9.53 1.91 -17.48
C VAL A 93 9.10 0.81 -16.49
N ALA A 94 8.13 1.10 -15.62
CA ALA A 94 7.63 0.18 -14.62
C ALA A 94 6.42 -0.64 -15.09
N ALA A 95 5.87 -0.34 -16.28
CA ALA A 95 4.83 -1.13 -16.92
C ALA A 95 5.43 -2.45 -17.45
N TRP A 96 5.13 -3.55 -16.77
CA TRP A 96 5.57 -4.89 -17.16
C TRP A 96 4.35 -5.71 -17.55
N ASP A 97 4.50 -6.58 -18.53
CA ASP A 97 3.49 -7.58 -18.82
C ASP A 97 3.65 -8.74 -17.84
N VAL A 98 2.58 -9.13 -17.16
CA VAL A 98 2.64 -10.08 -16.06
C VAL A 98 1.60 -11.17 -16.25
N ASP A 99 2.08 -12.40 -16.43
CA ASP A 99 1.26 -13.61 -16.45
C ASP A 99 1.23 -14.22 -15.05
N VAL A 100 0.06 -14.13 -14.40
CA VAL A 100 -0.21 -14.72 -13.09
C VAL A 100 -0.92 -16.05 -13.29
N ARG A 101 -0.26 -17.15 -12.92
CA ARG A 101 -0.86 -18.49 -12.98
C ARG A 101 -1.28 -19.00 -11.61
N THR A 102 -0.41 -18.87 -10.63
CA THR A 102 -0.66 -19.26 -9.24
C THR A 102 0.03 -18.28 -8.28
N PRO A 103 -0.33 -18.27 -6.99
CA PRO A 103 0.35 -17.43 -5.99
C PRO A 103 1.87 -17.67 -5.91
N GLY A 104 2.35 -18.84 -6.33
CA GLY A 104 3.77 -19.19 -6.36
C GLY A 104 4.44 -19.06 -7.73
N LEU A 105 3.69 -18.85 -8.80
CA LEU A 105 4.21 -18.75 -10.16
C LEU A 105 3.64 -17.50 -10.85
N VAL A 106 4.47 -16.45 -10.83
CA VAL A 106 4.23 -15.20 -11.54
C VAL A 106 5.38 -14.97 -12.50
N ILE A 107 5.06 -14.83 -13.78
CA ILE A 107 6.02 -14.59 -14.84
C ILE A 107 5.93 -13.12 -15.20
N ASN A 108 7.05 -12.40 -15.06
CA ASN A 108 7.12 -10.98 -15.38
C ASN A 108 7.93 -10.82 -16.66
N VAL A 109 7.27 -10.38 -17.73
CA VAL A 109 7.86 -10.14 -19.03
C VAL A 109 8.08 -8.64 -19.20
N HIS A 110 9.32 -8.25 -19.46
CA HIS A 110 9.66 -6.87 -19.78
C HIS A 110 10.57 -6.85 -21.01
N PRO A 111 10.40 -5.91 -21.96
CA PRO A 111 11.21 -5.84 -23.19
C PRO A 111 12.73 -5.84 -22.93
N ASP A 112 13.16 -5.12 -21.89
CA ASP A 112 14.58 -5.04 -21.48
C ASP A 112 15.09 -6.24 -20.67
N ASN A 113 14.21 -7.17 -20.30
CA ASN A 113 14.55 -8.37 -19.54
C ASN A 113 13.94 -9.61 -20.20
N PRO A 114 14.40 -9.99 -21.41
CA PRO A 114 13.88 -11.14 -22.13
C PRO A 114 14.18 -12.42 -21.36
N ASP A 115 13.23 -13.36 -21.33
CA ASP A 115 13.41 -14.69 -20.77
C ASP A 115 14.53 -15.42 -21.54
N ILE A 116 15.71 -15.54 -20.93
CA ILE A 116 16.81 -16.33 -21.48
C ILE A 116 16.63 -17.79 -21.02
N PRO A 117 16.38 -18.75 -21.94
CA PRO A 117 16.18 -20.14 -21.56
C PRO A 117 17.43 -20.71 -20.88
N GLY A 118 17.26 -21.22 -19.64
CA GLY A 118 18.33 -21.82 -18.84
C GLY A 118 18.82 -20.97 -17.65
N LEU A 119 18.34 -19.74 -17.50
CA LEU A 119 18.55 -18.91 -16.31
C LEU A 119 17.23 -18.85 -15.51
N GLU A 120 17.28 -18.93 -14.18
CA GLU A 120 16.06 -18.72 -13.39
C GLU A 120 15.48 -17.33 -13.72
N PRO A 121 14.16 -17.20 -13.98
CA PRO A 121 13.50 -15.98 -14.49
C PRO A 121 13.50 -14.79 -13.52
N THR A 122 14.33 -14.82 -12.49
CA THR A 122 14.35 -13.85 -11.41
C THR A 122 15.76 -13.74 -10.89
N THR A 123 16.43 -12.62 -11.20
CA THR A 123 17.33 -11.89 -10.27
C THR A 123 18.10 -10.75 -10.93
N VAL A 124 18.20 -10.70 -12.27
CA VAL A 124 19.05 -9.69 -12.94
C VAL A 124 18.34 -9.01 -14.12
N GLY A 125 17.17 -8.45 -13.87
CA GLY A 125 16.66 -7.39 -14.74
C GLY A 125 17.42 -6.10 -14.44
N ARG A 126 17.81 -5.33 -15.48
CA ARG A 126 18.40 -3.97 -15.29
C ARG A 126 17.47 -3.02 -14.51
N ARG A 127 16.19 -3.37 -14.42
CA ARG A 127 15.12 -2.56 -13.86
C ARG A 127 14.46 -3.36 -12.74
N GLY A 128 14.34 -2.71 -11.58
CA GLY A 128 13.72 -3.28 -10.40
C GLY A 128 12.32 -2.74 -10.18
N PRO A 129 11.51 -3.42 -9.35
CA PRO A 129 10.18 -2.97 -8.95
C PRO A 129 10.27 -1.65 -8.19
N LEU A 130 9.23 -0.83 -8.32
CA LEU A 130 9.12 0.48 -7.67
C LEU A 130 8.76 0.34 -6.19
N PHE A 131 7.69 -0.41 -5.90
CA PHE A 131 7.04 -0.39 -4.59
C PHE A 131 6.97 -1.76 -3.94
N LEU A 132 7.04 -1.78 -2.61
CA LEU A 132 6.79 -2.94 -1.77
C LEU A 132 5.38 -2.81 -1.19
N ILE A 133 4.56 -3.83 -1.40
CA ILE A 133 3.19 -3.93 -0.86
C ILE A 133 3.14 -5.13 0.09
N GLU A 134 2.55 -4.94 1.26
CA GLU A 134 2.28 -6.03 2.18
C GLU A 134 0.85 -6.54 2.00
N LEU A 135 0.72 -7.83 1.66
CA LEU A 135 -0.58 -8.46 1.59
C LEU A 135 -0.99 -8.90 2.99
N SER A 136 -2.10 -8.37 3.47
CA SER A 136 -2.71 -8.75 4.75
C SER A 136 -4.20 -9.04 4.57
N LEU A 137 -4.76 -9.85 5.45
CA LEU A 137 -6.20 -10.11 5.52
C LEU A 137 -6.78 -9.14 6.54
N SER A 138 -7.52 -8.14 6.08
CA SER A 138 -8.26 -7.20 6.91
C SER A 138 -9.77 -7.47 6.76
N ASP A 139 -10.51 -7.44 7.88
CA ASP A 139 -11.99 -7.39 7.86
C ASP A 139 -12.53 -6.04 7.34
N VAL A 140 -11.62 -5.10 7.08
CA VAL A 140 -11.87 -3.77 6.53
C VAL A 140 -11.35 -3.77 5.11
N HIS A 141 -12.14 -3.27 4.16
CA HIS A 141 -11.70 -3.01 2.79
C HIS A 141 -10.33 -2.31 2.80
N PRO A 142 -9.42 -2.61 1.86
CA PRO A 142 -8.13 -1.90 1.78
C PRO A 142 -8.42 -0.41 1.87
N ASN A 143 -7.83 0.26 2.87
CA ASN A 143 -8.15 1.64 3.14
C ASN A 143 -7.96 2.43 1.85
N ALA A 144 -8.97 3.21 1.47
CA ALA A 144 -8.95 4.01 0.25
C ALA A 144 -7.66 4.85 0.13
N SER A 145 -6.95 5.13 1.22
CA SER A 145 -5.62 5.73 1.24
C SER A 145 -4.58 5.00 0.39
N GLU A 146 -4.56 3.66 0.32
CA GLU A 146 -3.57 2.91 -0.48
C GLU A 146 -3.86 2.97 -1.98
N MET A 147 -5.15 2.95 -2.36
CA MET A 147 -5.59 3.17 -3.75
C MET A 147 -5.48 4.64 -4.16
N ARG A 148 -5.74 5.57 -3.22
CA ARG A 148 -5.60 7.01 -3.40
C ARG A 148 -4.16 7.50 -3.37
N CYS A 149 -3.15 6.66 -3.15
CA CYS A 149 -1.78 7.15 -3.15
C CYS A 149 -1.31 7.61 -4.54
N LEU A 150 -1.88 7.05 -5.62
CA LEU A 150 -1.68 7.49 -6.99
C LEU A 150 -2.52 8.74 -7.30
N ASP A 151 -3.75 8.80 -6.79
CA ASP A 151 -4.55 10.03 -6.81
C ASP A 151 -3.86 11.15 -6.01
N ALA A 152 -3.18 10.82 -4.91
CA ALA A 152 -2.41 11.73 -4.06
C ALA A 152 -1.04 12.10 -4.65
N LEU A 153 -0.56 11.37 -5.65
CA LEU A 153 0.55 11.80 -6.50
C LEU A 153 0.08 12.80 -7.55
N ALA A 154 -1.16 12.65 -8.03
CA ALA A 154 -1.82 13.67 -8.84
C ALA A 154 -2.24 14.91 -8.00
N ASP A 155 -2.63 14.71 -6.73
CA ASP A 155 -3.05 15.78 -5.80
C ASP A 155 -1.89 16.40 -5.01
N ASN A 156 -0.72 15.76 -4.92
CA ASN A 156 0.54 16.43 -4.55
C ASN A 156 1.03 17.25 -5.76
N GLN A 157 0.17 18.21 -6.10
CA GLN A 157 0.43 19.28 -7.03
C GLN A 157 1.80 19.88 -6.71
N TYR A 158 2.51 20.30 -7.75
CA TYR A 158 3.72 21.10 -7.66
C TYR A 158 3.41 22.51 -7.09
N SER A 159 2.64 22.59 -6.01
CA SER A 159 2.54 23.80 -5.22
C SER A 159 3.88 23.98 -4.52
N LEU A 160 4.65 24.97 -5.00
CA LEU A 160 5.63 25.63 -4.16
C LEU A 160 4.87 26.10 -2.92
N PRO A 161 5.06 25.51 -1.72
CA PRO A 161 4.19 25.64 -0.55
C PRO A 161 3.79 27.09 -0.32
N ALA A 162 2.70 27.54 -0.92
CA ALA A 162 2.04 28.77 -0.51
C ALA A 162 1.74 28.53 0.96
N GLU A 163 2.16 29.48 1.78
CA GLU A 163 2.10 29.40 3.23
C GLU A 163 0.71 28.90 3.63
N GLU A 164 0.63 27.67 4.11
CA GLU A 164 -0.40 27.31 5.07
C GLU A 164 0.00 28.07 6.34
N GLU A 165 -0.32 29.36 6.38
CA GLU A 165 -0.55 30.02 7.66
C GLU A 165 -1.71 29.26 8.30
N GLU A 166 -1.40 28.50 9.34
CA GLU A 166 -2.36 28.17 10.38
C GLU A 166 -2.86 29.52 10.96
N ALA A 167 -3.85 30.11 10.30
CA ALA A 167 -4.66 31.16 10.87
C ALA A 167 -5.59 30.48 11.87
N GLU A 168 -5.16 30.50 13.14
CA GLU A 168 -6.06 30.41 14.28
C GLU A 168 -7.28 31.30 14.00
N ALA A 169 -8.45 30.70 14.19
CA ALA A 169 -9.73 31.36 14.13
C ALA A 169 -9.71 32.66 14.94
N ASP A 170 -10.08 33.77 14.33
CA ASP A 170 -10.81 34.82 15.02
C ASP A 170 -11.64 35.67 14.03
N THR A 171 -12.95 35.60 14.26
CA THR A 171 -13.96 36.65 14.11
C THR A 171 -13.91 37.63 12.93
N GLU A 172 -14.92 37.47 12.06
CA GLU A 172 -15.81 38.53 11.56
C GLU A 172 -15.21 39.93 11.34
N THR A 173 -14.94 40.27 10.09
CA THR A 173 -15.31 41.59 9.54
C THR A 173 -15.38 41.50 8.02
N GLU A 174 -16.59 41.61 7.49
CA GLU A 174 -16.85 41.73 6.04
C GLU A 174 -16.39 43.12 5.57
N GLU A 175 -15.31 43.18 4.81
CA GLU A 175 -15.03 44.29 3.89
C GLU A 175 -14.76 43.74 2.48
N GLU A 176 -15.48 44.31 1.51
CA GLU A 176 -15.42 44.01 0.08
C GLU A 176 -13.97 44.06 -0.42
N THR A 177 -13.43 42.93 -0.87
CA THR A 177 -12.09 42.87 -1.49
C THR A 177 -12.15 42.15 -2.83
N GLU A 178 -11.45 42.72 -3.82
CA GLU A 178 -11.27 42.31 -5.21
C GLU A 178 -11.05 40.79 -5.41
N PRO A 179 -11.37 40.23 -6.60
CA PRO A 179 -11.21 38.80 -6.87
C PRO A 179 -9.76 38.34 -6.65
N GLU A 180 -9.61 37.29 -5.84
CA GLU A 180 -8.35 36.73 -5.36
C GLU A 180 -7.34 36.50 -6.50
N PRO A 181 -6.06 36.86 -6.32
CA PRO A 181 -5.04 36.69 -7.35
C PRO A 181 -4.62 35.21 -7.43
N GLU A 182 -5.01 34.56 -8.52
CA GLU A 182 -4.51 33.27 -9.01
C GLU A 182 -3.03 33.03 -8.66
N GLN A 183 -2.74 32.19 -7.64
CA GLN A 183 -1.45 31.60 -7.27
C GLN A 183 -0.19 32.33 -7.77
N LYS A 184 0.00 33.58 -7.36
CA LYS A 184 1.22 34.33 -7.67
C LYS A 184 2.28 34.08 -6.61
N VAL A 185 3.30 33.27 -6.93
CA VAL A 185 4.46 33.12 -6.04
C VAL A 185 5.24 34.44 -6.05
N HIS A 186 5.21 35.14 -4.91
CA HIS A 186 5.89 36.42 -4.71
C HIS A 186 7.40 36.19 -4.69
N PHE A 187 8.12 36.70 -5.69
CA PHE A 187 9.58 36.65 -5.70
C PHE A 187 10.14 38.02 -5.35
N GLN A 188 10.69 38.12 -4.14
CA GLN A 188 11.27 39.33 -3.55
C GLN A 188 12.63 39.72 -4.16
N LEU A 189 12.83 39.59 -5.47
CA LEU A 189 14.08 40.00 -6.13
C LEU A 189 14.32 41.52 -6.01
N LEU A 190 13.25 42.29 -5.86
CA LEU A 190 13.25 43.75 -5.86
C LEU A 190 13.05 44.39 -4.48
N GLN A 191 12.83 43.60 -3.43
CA GLN A 191 12.55 44.14 -2.11
C GLN A 191 13.78 44.92 -1.60
N GLY A 192 13.59 46.23 -1.41
CA GLY A 192 14.62 47.15 -0.97
C GLY A 192 15.51 47.76 -2.06
N LEU A 193 15.23 47.54 -3.36
CA LEU A 193 16.10 48.05 -4.44
C LEU A 193 15.53 49.18 -5.31
N ILE A 194 14.20 49.40 -5.32
CA ILE A 194 13.41 50.58 -5.80
C ILE A 194 11.97 50.08 -5.95
N TRP A 195 10.97 50.89 -5.54
CA TRP A 195 9.53 50.79 -5.81
C TRP A 195 9.11 49.36 -6.17
N GLY A 196 8.90 48.55 -5.13
CA GLY A 196 8.57 47.13 -5.26
C GLY A 196 7.27 46.96 -6.04
N HIS A 197 7.37 46.90 -7.36
CA HIS A 197 6.36 46.25 -8.16
C HIS A 197 6.50 44.77 -7.86
N ASP A 198 5.42 44.19 -7.35
CA ASP A 198 5.29 42.76 -7.14
C ASP A 198 5.63 42.06 -8.46
N SER A 199 6.87 41.57 -8.53
CA SER A 199 7.37 40.85 -9.68
C SER A 199 6.88 39.42 -9.55
N TYR A 200 5.71 39.18 -10.11
CA TYR A 200 5.13 37.84 -10.14
C TYR A 200 5.85 36.98 -11.17
N VAL A 201 6.25 35.80 -10.73
CA VAL A 201 6.81 34.79 -11.61
C VAL A 201 5.64 33.94 -12.09
N SER A 202 5.48 33.85 -13.41
CA SER A 202 4.51 32.90 -13.98
C SER A 202 5.00 31.48 -13.68
N VAL A 203 4.20 30.75 -12.91
CA VAL A 203 4.37 29.33 -12.62
C VAL A 203 3.38 28.57 -13.50
N PRO A 204 3.71 27.36 -13.97
CA PRO A 204 2.75 26.55 -14.71
C PRO A 204 1.47 26.35 -13.92
N VAL A 205 0.33 26.70 -14.53
CA VAL A 205 -0.98 26.55 -13.90
C VAL A 205 -1.47 25.11 -14.09
N MET A 206 -2.20 24.58 -13.11
CA MET A 206 -2.73 23.21 -13.16
C MET A 206 -3.64 22.95 -14.36
N ASP A 207 -4.29 23.99 -14.88
CA ASP A 207 -5.23 23.94 -16.01
C ASP A 207 -4.55 24.04 -17.38
N GLU A 208 -3.21 24.09 -17.45
CA GLU A 208 -2.51 24.08 -18.74
C GLU A 208 -2.72 22.73 -19.46
N ASP A 209 -3.18 22.77 -20.72
CA ASP A 209 -3.52 21.59 -21.52
C ASP A 209 -2.44 20.49 -21.51
N TRP A 210 -1.16 20.88 -21.58
CA TRP A 210 -0.05 19.92 -21.59
C TRP A 210 0.13 19.21 -20.24
N LEU A 211 -0.13 19.91 -19.14
CA LEU A 211 0.01 19.38 -17.79
C LEU A 211 -1.17 18.46 -17.47
N VAL A 212 -2.39 18.86 -17.85
CA VAL A 212 -3.58 18.00 -17.75
C VAL A 212 -3.38 16.70 -18.54
N ALA A 213 -2.95 16.79 -19.80
CA ALA A 213 -2.68 15.61 -20.63
C ALA A 213 -1.57 14.72 -20.03
N ALA A 214 -0.52 15.32 -19.46
CA ALA A 214 0.55 14.58 -18.80
C ALA A 214 0.06 13.87 -17.53
N LEU A 215 -0.76 14.53 -16.71
CA LEU A 215 -1.35 13.94 -15.50
C LEU A 215 -2.32 12.81 -15.83
N ASP A 216 -3.12 12.96 -16.88
CA ASP A 216 -4.02 11.90 -17.35
C ASP A 216 -3.22 10.67 -17.85
N THR A 217 -2.12 10.91 -18.56
CA THR A 217 -1.20 9.83 -18.99
C THR A 217 -0.56 9.14 -17.79
N LEU A 218 -0.11 9.91 -16.78
CA LEU A 218 0.45 9.35 -15.56
C LEU A 218 -0.57 8.46 -14.82
N LYS A 219 -1.82 8.92 -14.71
CA LYS A 219 -2.91 8.16 -14.10
C LYS A 219 -3.18 6.87 -14.87
N ALA A 220 -3.24 6.94 -16.20
CA ALA A 220 -3.43 5.76 -17.05
C ALA A 220 -2.32 4.73 -16.84
N ASN A 221 -1.04 5.15 -16.92
CA ASN A 221 0.10 4.25 -16.72
C ASN A 221 0.12 3.63 -15.32
N ALA A 222 -0.28 4.41 -14.30
CA ALA A 222 -0.36 3.92 -12.94
C ALA A 222 -1.48 2.87 -12.75
N LEU A 223 -2.63 3.06 -13.41
CA LEU A 223 -3.72 2.07 -13.45
C LEU A 223 -3.30 0.79 -14.18
N GLU A 224 -2.57 0.91 -15.29
CA GLU A 224 -2.00 -0.25 -16.00
C GLU A 224 -1.04 -1.03 -15.11
N CYS A 225 -0.18 -0.34 -14.36
CA CYS A 225 0.70 -0.99 -13.38
C CYS A 225 -0.08 -1.73 -12.29
N GLN A 226 -1.28 -1.26 -11.92
CA GLN A 226 -2.12 -1.88 -10.89
C GLN A 226 -2.82 -3.15 -11.39
N GLU A 227 -3.12 -3.26 -12.69
CA GLU A 227 -3.89 -4.39 -13.22
C GLU A 227 -3.27 -5.77 -12.91
N PRO A 228 -1.95 -6.00 -13.10
CA PRO A 228 -1.28 -7.23 -12.64
C PRO A 228 -1.48 -7.56 -11.16
N LEU A 229 -1.49 -6.54 -10.30
CA LEU A 229 -1.68 -6.73 -8.87
C LEU A 229 -3.09 -7.25 -8.57
N LEU A 230 -4.11 -6.71 -9.23
CA LEU A 230 -5.50 -7.19 -9.09
C LEU A 230 -5.65 -8.62 -9.59
N ARG A 231 -5.02 -8.98 -10.72
CA ARG A 231 -4.98 -10.37 -11.20
C ARG A 231 -4.24 -11.29 -10.23
N TYR A 232 -3.20 -10.80 -9.56
CA TYR A 232 -2.52 -11.55 -8.52
C TYR A 232 -3.43 -11.81 -7.30
N LEU A 233 -4.21 -10.82 -6.88
CA LEU A 233 -5.18 -10.97 -5.79
C LEU A 233 -6.27 -11.99 -6.11
N SER A 234 -6.79 -12.02 -7.34
CA SER A 234 -7.82 -12.99 -7.72
C SER A 234 -7.32 -14.44 -7.64
N SER A 235 -6.02 -14.69 -7.77
CA SER A 235 -5.45 -16.04 -7.59
C SER A 235 -5.63 -16.60 -6.17
N TYR A 236 -5.90 -15.74 -5.16
CA TYR A 236 -6.20 -16.17 -3.79
C TYR A 236 -7.66 -16.58 -3.58
N GLU A 237 -8.54 -16.38 -4.56
CA GLU A 237 -9.95 -16.84 -4.50
C GLU A 237 -10.05 -18.36 -4.32
N GLN A 238 -9.05 -19.13 -4.77
CA GLN A 238 -8.97 -20.57 -4.49
C GLN A 238 -8.92 -20.92 -2.98
N TYR A 239 -8.54 -19.97 -2.13
CA TYR A 239 -8.53 -20.11 -0.68
C TYR A 239 -9.76 -19.47 -0.02
N ALA A 240 -10.70 -18.90 -0.79
CA ALA A 240 -11.87 -18.20 -0.26
C ALA A 240 -12.70 -19.10 0.67
N GLU A 241 -12.90 -20.38 0.31
CA GLU A 241 -13.59 -21.34 1.18
C GLU A 241 -12.92 -21.47 2.55
N LEU A 242 -11.59 -21.53 2.58
CA LEU A 242 -10.83 -21.64 3.82
C LEU A 242 -10.87 -20.32 4.60
N ILE A 243 -10.80 -19.18 3.92
CA ILE A 243 -10.86 -17.86 4.54
C ILE A 243 -12.22 -17.64 5.20
N LEU A 244 -13.31 -17.98 4.51
CA LEU A 244 -14.69 -17.79 4.97
C LEU A 244 -15.19 -18.89 5.92
N LEU A 245 -14.47 -20.01 6.05
CA LEU A 245 -14.86 -21.10 6.94
C LEU A 245 -14.87 -20.62 8.40
N ASP A 246 -16.03 -20.74 9.05
CA ASP A 246 -16.21 -20.52 10.47
C ASP A 246 -15.67 -21.73 11.26
N GLU A 247 -14.69 -21.47 12.13
CA GLU A 247 -13.97 -22.49 12.90
C GLU A 247 -14.89 -23.20 13.91
N GLU A 248 -15.82 -22.47 14.54
CA GLU A 248 -16.71 -23.01 15.58
C GLU A 248 -17.80 -23.89 14.97
N ARG A 249 -18.40 -23.42 13.86
CA ARG A 249 -19.38 -24.21 13.11
C ARG A 249 -18.76 -25.47 12.52
N TRP A 250 -17.53 -25.37 12.04
CA TRP A 250 -16.81 -26.53 11.54
C TRP A 250 -16.51 -27.54 12.66
N ALA A 251 -16.02 -27.08 13.82
CA ALA A 251 -15.71 -27.94 14.95
C ALA A 251 -16.96 -28.64 15.52
N SER A 252 -18.06 -27.92 15.68
CA SER A 252 -19.34 -28.50 16.12
C SER A 252 -19.86 -29.56 15.14
N TYR A 253 -19.82 -29.28 13.84
CA TYR A 253 -20.19 -30.25 12.81
C TYR A 253 -19.37 -31.55 12.86
N ILE A 254 -18.04 -31.44 13.03
CA ILE A 254 -17.18 -32.63 13.16
C ILE A 254 -17.43 -33.36 14.48
N ARG A 255 -17.69 -32.64 15.57
CA ARG A 255 -18.03 -33.22 16.88
C ARG A 255 -19.30 -34.04 16.81
N ASP A 256 -20.37 -33.48 16.27
CA ASP A 256 -21.67 -34.17 16.15
C ASP A 256 -21.53 -35.45 15.32
N ARG A 257 -20.75 -35.39 14.23
CA ARG A 257 -20.44 -36.57 13.40
C ARG A 257 -19.65 -37.64 14.11
N ALA A 258 -18.73 -37.25 14.99
CA ALA A 258 -17.91 -38.17 15.74
C ALA A 258 -18.67 -38.81 16.92
N MET A 259 -19.54 -38.04 17.58
CA MET A 259 -20.35 -38.51 18.71
C MET A 259 -21.55 -39.35 18.28
N ALA A 260 -22.04 -39.22 17.05
CA ALA A 260 -23.13 -40.03 16.51
C ALA A 260 -22.86 -41.56 16.50
N LEU A 261 -21.60 -41.99 16.69
CA LEU A 261 -21.26 -43.41 16.89
C LEU A 261 -21.57 -43.94 18.30
N TYR A 262 -21.70 -43.06 19.28
CA TYR A 262 -21.80 -43.42 20.70
C TYR A 262 -23.06 -42.87 21.36
N LYS A 263 -23.63 -41.79 20.80
CA LYS A 263 -24.83 -41.11 21.28
C LYS A 263 -25.81 -41.02 20.11
N ASP A 264 -27.11 -41.13 20.39
CA ASP A 264 -28.19 -41.01 19.39
C ASP A 264 -28.36 -39.56 18.93
N ILE A 265 -27.38 -39.06 18.19
CA ILE A 265 -27.36 -37.70 17.64
C ILE A 265 -27.83 -37.77 16.18
N PRO A 266 -28.88 -37.02 15.80
CA PRO A 266 -29.36 -37.02 14.42
C PRO A 266 -28.34 -36.35 13.49
N LEU A 267 -27.84 -37.11 12.53
CA LEU A 267 -26.94 -36.63 11.48
C LEU A 267 -27.73 -35.95 10.34
N ARG A 268 -27.08 -35.04 9.61
CA ARG A 268 -27.65 -34.49 8.37
C ARG A 268 -27.78 -35.58 7.32
N SER A 269 -28.78 -35.45 6.43
CA SER A 269 -29.02 -36.41 5.36
C SER A 269 -27.78 -36.57 4.46
N GLY A 270 -27.22 -37.78 4.40
CA GLY A 270 -26.02 -38.12 3.64
C GLY A 270 -24.71 -38.17 4.43
N ASP A 271 -24.71 -37.77 5.71
CA ASP A 271 -23.49 -37.82 6.54
C ASP A 271 -23.30 -39.18 7.20
N THR A 272 -22.10 -39.74 7.05
CA THR A 272 -21.69 -40.94 7.79
C THR A 272 -21.03 -40.57 9.11
N PRO A 273 -21.23 -41.36 10.18
CA PRO A 273 -20.53 -41.18 11.45
C PRO A 273 -19.01 -41.28 11.27
N LEU A 274 -18.26 -40.48 12.02
CA LEU A 274 -16.79 -40.45 11.96
C LEU A 274 -16.17 -41.30 13.08
N GLY A 275 -15.53 -42.40 12.70
CA GLY A 275 -14.70 -43.20 13.61
C GLY A 275 -13.38 -42.51 13.95
N SER A 276 -12.70 -42.98 15.00
CA SER A 276 -11.41 -42.43 15.46
C SER A 276 -10.33 -42.41 14.36
N ASP A 277 -10.25 -43.44 13.51
CA ASP A 277 -9.33 -43.48 12.36
C ASP A 277 -9.69 -42.42 11.29
N ALA A 278 -10.99 -42.18 11.05
CA ALA A 278 -11.46 -41.16 10.12
C ALA A 278 -11.16 -39.74 10.63
N LEU A 279 -11.31 -39.48 11.93
CA LEU A 279 -10.87 -38.22 12.56
C LEU A 279 -9.35 -38.04 12.46
N GLY A 280 -8.57 -39.11 12.66
CA GLY A 280 -7.13 -39.10 12.44
C GLY A 280 -6.76 -38.68 11.02
N LYS A 281 -7.48 -39.21 10.01
CA LYS A 281 -7.33 -38.79 8.60
C LYS A 281 -7.70 -37.33 8.37
N VAL A 282 -8.75 -36.81 9.03
CA VAL A 282 -9.12 -35.39 8.95
C VAL A 282 -7.99 -34.52 9.49
N VAL A 283 -7.40 -34.87 10.64
CA VAL A 283 -6.26 -34.14 11.22
C VAL A 283 -5.08 -34.12 10.24
N HIS A 284 -4.66 -35.28 9.73
CA HIS A 284 -3.54 -35.35 8.78
C HIS A 284 -3.83 -34.54 7.51
N LYS A 285 -5.05 -34.65 6.96
CA LYS A 285 -5.47 -33.87 5.78
C LYS A 285 -5.34 -32.35 6.01
N GLN A 286 -5.72 -31.84 7.18
CA GLN A 286 -5.58 -30.42 7.48
C GLN A 286 -4.12 -30.00 7.69
N MET A 287 -3.31 -30.87 8.32
CA MET A 287 -1.87 -30.61 8.46
C MET A 287 -1.17 -30.59 7.10
N ASP A 288 -1.44 -31.56 6.22
CA ASP A 288 -0.89 -31.63 4.87
C ASP A 288 -1.30 -30.40 4.04
N ARG A 289 -2.54 -29.92 4.20
CA ARG A 289 -2.99 -28.68 3.57
C ARG A 289 -2.20 -27.46 4.07
N ALA A 290 -1.91 -27.38 5.38
CA ALA A 290 -1.08 -26.31 5.94
C ALA A 290 0.34 -26.33 5.35
N TRP A 291 0.96 -27.50 5.24
CA TRP A 291 2.28 -27.66 4.61
C TRP A 291 2.26 -27.33 3.12
N GLY A 292 1.21 -27.74 2.40
CA GLY A 292 1.00 -27.38 0.99
C GLY A 292 0.96 -25.86 0.80
N ILE A 293 0.19 -25.14 1.62
CA ILE A 293 0.11 -23.68 1.59
C ILE A 293 1.49 -23.03 1.80
N LEU A 294 2.26 -23.52 2.78
CA LEU A 294 3.61 -23.00 3.03
C LEU A 294 4.57 -23.26 1.86
N ARG A 295 4.41 -24.37 1.14
CA ARG A 295 5.25 -24.70 -0.03
C ARG A 295 4.84 -23.90 -1.26
N ASP A 296 3.54 -23.79 -1.50
CA ASP A 296 3.00 -23.26 -2.75
C ASP A 296 2.95 -21.73 -2.75
N ILE A 297 2.81 -21.09 -1.58
CA ILE A 297 2.86 -19.64 -1.43
C ILE A 297 4.27 -19.23 -0.94
N PRO A 298 5.05 -18.48 -1.75
CA PRO A 298 6.36 -17.96 -1.33
C PRO A 298 6.20 -16.82 -0.31
N THR A 299 7.31 -16.26 0.19
CA THR A 299 7.29 -15.12 1.15
C THR A 299 7.22 -13.76 0.46
N ARG A 300 7.80 -13.65 -0.74
CA ARG A 300 7.82 -12.45 -1.56
C ARG A 300 7.66 -12.84 -3.02
N VAL A 301 6.88 -12.07 -3.76
CA VAL A 301 6.63 -12.28 -5.19
C VAL A 301 6.81 -10.97 -5.92
N HIS A 302 7.46 -11.02 -7.08
CA HIS A 302 7.56 -9.89 -7.99
C HIS A 302 6.33 -9.88 -8.90
N VAL A 303 5.59 -8.78 -8.93
CA VAL A 303 4.38 -8.58 -9.73
C VAL A 303 4.50 -7.23 -10.43
N GLY A 304 5.14 -7.22 -11.60
CA GLY A 304 5.38 -6.02 -12.40
C GLY A 304 6.11 -4.91 -11.63
N ALA A 305 5.45 -3.76 -11.46
CA ALA A 305 6.00 -2.62 -10.71
C ALA A 305 6.12 -2.86 -9.19
N PHE A 306 5.57 -3.97 -8.67
CA PHE A 306 5.41 -4.22 -7.24
C PHE A 306 6.16 -5.47 -6.78
N VAL A 307 6.66 -5.43 -5.54
CA VAL A 307 6.99 -6.63 -4.77
C VAL A 307 5.89 -6.83 -3.73
N VAL A 308 5.23 -7.97 -3.78
CA VAL A 308 4.19 -8.33 -2.83
C VAL A 308 4.81 -9.20 -1.74
N SER A 309 4.74 -8.73 -0.49
CA SER A 309 5.06 -9.52 0.70
C SER A 309 3.83 -10.31 1.13
N THR A 310 3.90 -11.63 1.04
CA THR A 310 2.79 -12.56 1.31
C THR A 310 2.93 -13.24 2.67
N THR A 311 3.92 -12.83 3.47
CA THR A 311 4.27 -13.44 4.76
C THR A 311 3.09 -13.52 5.73
N ALA A 312 2.28 -12.46 5.83
CA ALA A 312 1.13 -12.41 6.73
C ALA A 312 0.03 -13.38 6.29
N VAL A 313 -0.42 -13.31 5.03
CA VAL A 313 -1.46 -14.21 4.49
C VAL A 313 -1.02 -15.67 4.51
N ARG A 314 0.22 -15.96 4.10
CA ARG A 314 0.80 -17.31 4.12
C ARG A 314 0.75 -17.91 5.52
N LYS A 315 1.18 -17.16 6.53
CA LYS A 315 1.15 -17.60 7.92
C LYS A 315 -0.28 -17.75 8.44
N TRP A 316 -1.16 -16.81 8.13
CA TRP A 316 -2.55 -16.86 8.57
C TRP A 316 -3.29 -18.09 8.01
N LEU A 317 -3.12 -18.39 6.72
CA LEU A 317 -3.75 -19.55 6.06
C LEU A 317 -3.22 -20.87 6.64
N SER A 318 -1.91 -20.97 6.89
CA SER A 318 -1.32 -22.16 7.53
C SER A 318 -1.81 -22.31 8.97
N ASP A 319 -1.83 -21.22 9.74
CA ASP A 319 -2.25 -21.23 11.14
C ASP A 319 -3.73 -21.62 11.25
N LYS A 320 -4.58 -21.14 10.34
CA LYS A 320 -6.00 -21.53 10.29
C LYS A 320 -6.17 -23.05 10.07
N CYS A 321 -5.44 -23.65 9.14
CA CYS A 321 -5.47 -25.10 8.94
C CYS A 321 -4.99 -25.86 10.20
N LEU A 322 -3.97 -25.35 10.90
CA LEU A 322 -3.48 -25.93 12.14
C LEU A 322 -4.49 -25.81 13.29
N ARG A 323 -5.23 -24.69 13.38
CA ARG A 323 -6.34 -24.54 14.35
C ARG A 323 -7.44 -25.57 14.11
N LEU A 324 -7.87 -25.76 12.86
CA LEU A 324 -8.84 -26.80 12.51
C LEU A 324 -8.34 -28.21 12.87
N ALA A 325 -7.05 -28.49 12.64
CA ALA A 325 -6.44 -29.75 13.04
C ALA A 325 -6.45 -29.94 14.57
N ASN A 326 -6.19 -28.88 15.33
CA ASN A 326 -6.24 -28.90 16.79
C ASN A 326 -7.66 -29.13 17.33
N HIS A 327 -8.67 -28.49 16.77
CA HIS A 327 -10.07 -28.76 17.15
C HIS A 327 -10.46 -30.22 16.89
N ALA A 328 -10.05 -30.79 15.76
CA ALA A 328 -10.29 -32.21 15.50
C ALA A 328 -9.55 -33.11 16.50
N ARG A 329 -8.35 -32.72 16.97
CA ARG A 329 -7.62 -33.45 18.03
C ARG A 329 -8.32 -33.35 19.38
N GLU A 330 -8.82 -32.18 19.75
CA GLU A 330 -9.58 -31.96 20.97
C GLU A 330 -10.82 -32.87 21.00
N ILE A 331 -11.54 -32.98 19.88
CA ILE A 331 -12.69 -33.89 19.74
C ILE A 331 -12.26 -35.36 19.93
N ILE A 332 -11.10 -35.77 19.43
CA ILE A 332 -10.58 -37.14 19.66
C ILE A 332 -10.32 -37.38 21.14
N VAL A 333 -9.72 -36.40 21.84
CA VAL A 333 -9.44 -36.48 23.28
C VAL A 333 -10.74 -36.56 24.07
N GLU A 334 -11.71 -35.71 23.77
CA GLU A 334 -13.04 -35.69 24.39
C GLU A 334 -13.74 -37.07 24.26
N ILE A 335 -13.70 -37.67 23.06
CA ILE A 335 -14.28 -39.00 22.83
C ILE A 335 -13.52 -40.09 23.60
N ALA A 336 -12.19 -39.98 23.70
CA ALA A 336 -11.38 -40.95 24.45
C ALA A 336 -11.66 -40.87 25.96
N GLU A 337 -11.84 -39.67 26.50
CA GLU A 337 -12.21 -39.43 27.90
C GLU A 337 -13.61 -39.99 28.21
N ASP A 338 -14.62 -39.65 27.40
CA ASP A 338 -16.00 -40.17 27.55
C ASP A 338 -16.01 -41.71 27.56
N ARG A 339 -15.22 -42.33 26.68
CA ARG A 339 -15.09 -43.79 26.61
C ARG A 339 -14.37 -44.39 27.80
N ALA A 340 -13.28 -43.76 28.26
CA ALA A 340 -12.55 -44.24 29.42
C ALA A 340 -13.42 -44.19 30.68
N LEU A 341 -14.21 -43.11 30.84
CA LEU A 341 -15.20 -43.00 31.90
C LEU A 341 -16.27 -44.08 31.79
N HIS A 342 -16.86 -44.27 30.61
CA HIS A 342 -17.90 -45.29 30.40
C HIS A 342 -17.39 -46.72 30.70
N VAL A 343 -16.20 -47.07 30.24
CA VAL A 343 -15.58 -48.38 30.52
C VAL A 343 -15.25 -48.53 32.01
N SER A 344 -14.76 -47.47 32.66
CA SER A 344 -14.50 -47.48 34.11
C SER A 344 -15.78 -47.69 34.92
N GLU A 345 -16.87 -47.02 34.54
CA GLU A 345 -18.19 -47.20 35.17
C GLU A 345 -18.70 -48.63 34.97
N GLN A 346 -18.65 -49.17 33.75
CA GLN A 346 -19.04 -50.56 33.48
C GLN A 346 -18.20 -51.55 34.29
N PHE A 347 -16.87 -51.37 34.31
CA PHE A 347 -15.96 -52.22 35.07
C PHE A 347 -16.23 -52.15 36.58
N SER A 348 -16.47 -50.94 37.11
CA SER A 348 -16.84 -50.76 38.50
C SER A 348 -18.16 -51.48 38.83
N GLY A 349 -19.14 -51.42 37.93
CA GLY A 349 -20.41 -52.14 38.06
C GLY A 349 -20.22 -53.66 38.08
N VAL A 350 -19.39 -54.19 37.17
CA VAL A 350 -19.02 -55.63 37.16
C VAL A 350 -18.28 -56.01 38.44
N MET A 351 -17.33 -55.20 38.89
CA MET A 351 -16.60 -55.43 40.14
C MET A 351 -17.50 -55.42 41.37
N ILE A 352 -18.51 -54.54 41.41
CA ILE A 352 -19.52 -54.53 42.46
C ILE A 352 -20.35 -55.82 42.43
N ARG A 353 -20.78 -56.26 41.24
CA ARG A 353 -21.50 -57.54 41.07
C ARG A 353 -20.66 -58.74 41.51
N LEU A 354 -19.38 -58.81 41.12
CA LEU A 354 -18.46 -59.89 41.50
C LEU A 354 -18.13 -59.90 43.00
N ARG A 355 -18.16 -58.75 43.66
CA ARG A 355 -17.95 -58.64 45.13
C ARG A 355 -19.19 -58.99 45.93
N HIS A 356 -20.37 -59.06 45.31
CA HIS A 356 -21.58 -59.48 45.98
C HIS A 356 -21.46 -60.97 46.36
N LYS A 357 -21.63 -61.29 47.65
CA LYS A 357 -21.58 -62.69 48.11
C LYS A 357 -22.88 -63.39 47.70
N ASN A 358 -22.80 -64.27 46.70
CA ASN A 358 -23.92 -65.12 46.30
C ASN A 358 -24.24 -66.10 47.44
N LYS A 359 -25.48 -66.11 47.91
CA LYS A 359 -25.92 -66.94 49.05
C LYS A 359 -26.53 -68.27 48.59
N THR A 360 -26.97 -68.36 47.34
CA THR A 360 -27.68 -69.50 46.78
C THR A 360 -27.09 -69.90 45.43
N ILE A 361 -27.20 -71.19 45.05
CA ILE A 361 -26.62 -71.74 43.80
C ILE A 361 -27.32 -71.14 42.57
N GLU A 362 -28.59 -70.76 42.69
CA GLU A 362 -29.38 -70.10 41.65
C GLU A 362 -28.90 -68.65 41.37
N ASP A 363 -28.37 -67.94 42.37
CA ASP A 363 -27.79 -66.59 42.24
C ASP A 363 -26.52 -66.57 41.34
N VAL A 364 -25.91 -67.73 41.11
CA VAL A 364 -24.71 -67.87 40.25
C VAL A 364 -25.09 -68.08 38.78
N VAL A 365 -26.33 -68.50 38.49
CA VAL A 365 -26.79 -68.84 37.13
C VAL A 365 -27.46 -67.64 36.44
N GLU A 366 -28.02 -66.69 37.21
CA GLU A 366 -28.67 -65.47 36.70
C GLU A 366 -27.76 -64.22 36.67
N THR A 367 -26.49 -64.34 37.06
CA THR A 367 -25.48 -63.26 36.96
C THR A 367 -24.66 -63.37 35.68
#